data_AF-A0A3P6FXB0-F1
#
_entry.id   AF-A0A3P6FXB0-F1
#
_cell.length_a   1.000
_cell.length_b   1.000
_cell.length_c   1.000
_cell.angle_alpha   90.00
_cell.angle_beta   90.00
_cell.angle_gamma   90.00
#
_symmetry.space_group_name_H-M   'P 1'
#
loop_
_entity.id
_entity.type
_entity.pdbx_description
1 polymer ?
#
loop_
_entity_poly.entity_id
_entity_poly.type
_entity_poly.pdbx_seq_one_letter_code
_entity_poly.pdbx_strand_id
1 'polypeptide(L)' 'TPGLSTTLKKLTAQLVVFHLWRERNNRLHQGPHDSTSTLFSKVDRAIRDILLARLPHKRCQGLLSQWFRFN' A
#
# COMPACT_ATOMS: atom_id res chain seq x y z
N THR A 1 1.05 7.46 17.69
CA THR A 1 1.58 8.39 16.66
C THR A 1 0.49 9.38 16.26
N PRO A 2 0.50 10.59 16.82
CA PRO A 2 -0.41 11.65 16.41
C PRO A 2 -0.04 12.07 14.98
N GLY A 3 -0.99 12.04 14.04
CA GLY A 3 -0.81 12.59 12.70
C GLY A 3 -1.11 11.66 11.50
N LEU A 4 -1.20 10.33 11.67
CA LEU A 4 -1.65 9.45 10.56
C LEU A 4 -3.15 9.14 10.67
N SER A 5 -3.90 9.49 9.62
CA SER A 5 -5.27 9.01 9.39
C SER A 5 -5.41 7.50 9.61
N THR A 6 -6.44 7.11 10.36
CA THR A 6 -6.79 5.70 10.63
C THR A 6 -7.13 4.95 9.34
N THR A 7 -7.73 5.62 8.35
CA THR A 7 -7.99 5.05 7.02
C THR A 7 -6.71 4.66 6.32
N LEU A 8 -5.69 5.52 6.38
CA LEU A 8 -4.40 5.23 5.75
C LEU A 8 -3.72 4.03 6.40
N LYS A 9 -3.72 3.96 7.74
CA LYS A 9 -3.16 2.80 8.48
C LYS A 9 -3.85 1.49 8.10
N LYS A 10 -5.19 1.49 8.03
CA LYS A 10 -5.98 0.31 7.64
C LYS A 10 -5.69 -0.09 6.20
N LEU A 11 -5.66 0.87 5.27
CA LEU A 11 -5.34 0.62 3.87
C LEU A 11 -3.94 0.02 3.71
N THR A 12 -2.93 0.60 4.36
CA THR A 12 -1.56 0.08 4.34
C THR A 12 -1.50 -1.34 4.88
N ALA A 13 -2.13 -1.62 6.03
CA ALA A 13 -2.15 -2.96 6.61
C ALA A 13 -2.82 -3.98 5.67
N GLN A 14 -3.96 -3.63 5.07
CA GLN A 14 -4.65 -4.49 4.10
C GLN A 14 -3.78 -4.81 2.89
N LEU A 15 -3.11 -3.82 2.31
CA LEU A 15 -2.24 -4.02 1.15
C LEU A 15 -1.00 -4.84 1.50
N VAL A 16 -0.37 -4.59 2.65
CA VAL A 16 0.78 -5.38 3.11
C VAL A 16 0.38 -6.85 3.27
N VAL A 17 -0.74 -7.14 3.94
CA VAL A 17 -1.23 -8.52 4.12
C VAL A 17 -1.54 -9.17 2.78
N PHE A 18 -2.24 -8.46 1.89
CA PHE A 18 -2.57 -8.97 0.56
C PHE A 18 -1.32 -9.28 -0.27
N HIS A 19 -0.37 -8.35 -0.32
CA HIS A 19 0.86 -8.52 -1.10
C HIS A 19 1.74 -9.63 -0.53
N LEU A 20 1.81 -9.79 0.79
CA LEU A 20 2.56 -10.88 1.43
C LEU A 20 1.92 -12.24 1.12
N TRP A 21 0.59 -12.35 1.23
CA TRP A 21 -0.14 -13.56 0.85
C TRP A 21 0.05 -13.89 -0.63
N ARG A 22 -0.05 -12.89 -1.51
CA ARG A 22 0.13 -13.05 -2.96
C ARG A 22 1.56 -13.50 -3.28
N GLU A 23 2.56 -12.90 -2.64
CA GLU A 23 3.97 -13.26 -2.81
C GLU A 23 4.20 -14.73 -2.42
N ARG A 24 3.72 -15.13 -1.24
CA ARG A 24 3.78 -16.54 -0.78
C ARG A 24 3.15 -17.49 -1.79
N ASN A 25 1.98 -17.15 -2.33
CA ASN A 25 1.32 -17.99 -3.34
C ASN A 25 2.11 -18.03 -4.66
N ASN A 26 2.71 -16.92 -5.06
CA ASN A 26 3.58 -16.87 -6.23
C ASN A 26 4.81 -17.76 -6.05
N ARG A 27 5.42 -17.81 -4.87
CA ARG A 27 6.52 -18.75 -4.59
C ARG A 27 6.07 -20.20 -4.79
N LEU A 28 4.86 -20.53 -4.38
CA LEU A 28 4.32 -21.89 -4.45
C LEU A 28 3.98 -22.33 -5.88
N HIS A 29 3.54 -21.41 -6.75
CA HIS A 29 3.06 -21.75 -8.10
C HIS A 29 3.95 -21.30 -9.26
N GLN A 30 4.71 -20.22 -9.10
CA GLN A 30 5.43 -19.55 -10.18
C GLN A 30 6.95 -19.49 -9.97
N GLY A 31 7.46 -19.89 -8.80
CA GLY A 31 8.89 -20.13 -8.55
C GLY A 31 9.64 -18.93 -7.94
N PRO A 32 10.15 -17.96 -8.74
CA PRO A 32 11.07 -16.95 -8.24
C PRO A 32 10.45 -16.07 -7.16
N HIS A 33 11.29 -15.75 -6.18
CA HIS A 33 10.97 -14.87 -5.08
C HIS A 33 11.07 -13.42 -5.52
N ASP A 34 10.08 -12.60 -5.17
CA ASP A 34 10.26 -11.16 -5.25
C ASP A 34 11.25 -10.72 -4.18
N SER A 35 12.13 -9.77 -4.52
CA SER A 35 12.94 -9.12 -3.50
C SER A 35 12.04 -8.32 -2.56
N THR A 36 12.47 -8.16 -1.30
CA THR A 36 11.74 -7.34 -0.33
C THR A 36 11.55 -5.90 -0.82
N SER A 37 12.56 -5.35 -1.52
CA SER A 37 12.47 -4.02 -2.15
C SER A 37 11.36 -3.97 -3.20
N THR A 38 11.28 -4.97 -4.08
CA THR A 38 10.23 -5.08 -5.09
C THR A 38 8.84 -5.16 -4.47
N LEU A 39 8.69 -5.90 -3.36
CA LEU A 39 7.43 -5.98 -2.62
C LEU A 39 7.01 -4.63 -2.04
N PHE A 40 7.95 -3.90 -1.43
CA PHE A 40 7.69 -2.55 -0.92
C PHE A 40 7.29 -1.57 -2.03
N SER A 41 7.98 -1.59 -3.18
CA SER A 41 7.60 -0.77 -4.33
C SER A 41 6.21 -1.10 -4.87
N LYS A 42 5.82 -2.39 -4.88
CA LYS A 42 4.46 -2.81 -5.26
C LYS A 42 3.41 -2.26 -4.30
N VAL A 43 3.66 -2.34 -2.99
CA VAL A 43 2.76 -1.79 -1.96
C VAL A 43 2.65 -0.27 -2.06
N ASP A 44 3.78 0.43 -2.18
CA ASP A 44 3.79 1.89 -2.32
C ASP A 44 3.00 2.35 -3.54
N ARG A 45 3.25 1.72 -4.70
CA ARG A 45 2.50 2.00 -5.92
C ARG A 45 1.00 1.76 -5.74
N ALA A 46 0.62 0.63 -5.13
CA ALA A 46 -0.79 0.32 -4.89
C ALA A 46 -1.48 1.35 -3.97
N ILE A 47 -0.79 1.83 -2.93
CA ILE A 47 -1.31 2.89 -2.06
C ILE A 47 -1.52 4.17 -2.86
N ARG A 48 -0.53 4.59 -3.65
CA ARG A 48 -0.61 5.80 -4.48
C ARG A 48 -1.75 5.71 -5.49
N ASP A 49 -1.87 4.59 -6.21
CA ASP A 49 -2.92 4.38 -7.21
C ASP A 49 -4.33 4.45 -6.58
N ILE A 50 -4.53 3.81 -5.41
CA ILE A 50 -5.82 3.85 -4.70
C ILE A 50 -6.14 5.26 -4.19
N LEU A 51 -5.15 5.97 -3.66
CA LEU A 51 -5.34 7.32 -3.14
C LEU A 51 -5.58 8.34 -4.27
N LEU A 52 -4.89 8.20 -5.41
CA LEU A 52 -5.11 9.01 -6.62
C LEU A 52 -6.51 8.78 -7.19
N ALA A 53 -6.94 7.53 -7.31
CA ALA A 53 -8.29 7.20 -7.76
C ALA A 53 -9.39 7.76 -6.85
N ARG A 54 -9.08 7.98 -5.56
CA ARG A 54 -10.00 8.51 -4.55
C ARG A 54 -9.80 10.00 -4.27
N LEU A 55 -8.90 10.68 -4.97
CA LEU A 55 -8.61 12.10 -4.78
C LEU A 55 -9.86 13.01 -4.89
N PRO A 56 -10.83 12.77 -5.80
CA PRO A 56 -12.05 13.59 -5.89
C PRO A 56 -12.95 13.47 -4.65
N HIS A 57 -12.78 12.43 -3.83
CA HIS A 57 -13.68 12.13 -2.73
C HIS A 57 -13.26 12.91 -1.46
N LYS A 58 -14.17 13.75 -0.92
CA LYS A 58 -13.89 14.63 0.24
C LYS A 58 -13.28 13.90 1.45
N ARG A 59 -13.71 12.66 1.75
CA ARG A 59 -13.16 11.86 2.86
C ARG A 59 -11.71 11.39 2.65
N CYS A 60 -11.19 11.50 1.43
CA CYS A 60 -9.84 11.09 1.06
C CYS A 60 -8.90 12.27 0.80
N GLN A 61 -9.39 13.51 0.97
CA GLN A 61 -8.57 14.71 0.86
C GLN A 61 -7.45 14.66 1.91
N GLY A 62 -6.24 15.01 1.47
CA GLY A 62 -5.05 15.03 2.32
C GLY A 62 -4.45 13.65 2.65
N LEU A 63 -5.10 12.53 2.32
CA LEU A 63 -4.52 11.20 2.57
C LEU A 63 -3.27 10.95 1.74
N LEU A 64 -3.29 11.37 0.46
CA LEU A 64 -2.15 11.23 -0.44
C LEU A 64 -0.96 12.09 0.01
N SER A 65 -1.19 13.35 0.36
CA SER A 65 -0.12 14.22 0.88
C SER A 65 0.44 13.70 2.20
N GLN A 66 -0.42 13.14 3.06
CA GLN A 66 0.02 12.49 4.29
C GLN A 66 0.90 11.26 3.99
N TRP A 67 0.60 10.45 2.97
CA TRP A 67 1.45 9.32 2.55
C TRP A 67 2.82 9.79 2.07
N PHE A 68 2.87 10.81 1.22
CA PHE A 68 4.13 11.40 0.72
C PHE A 68 5.02 12.00 1.81
N ARG A 69 4.49 12.34 2.99
CA ARG A 69 5.29 12.89 4.09
C ARG A 69 6.16 11.84 4.80
N PHE A 70 5.84 10.56 4.66
CA PHE A 70 6.54 9.47 5.36
C PHE A 70 7.47 8.66 4.45
N ASN A 71 7.42 8.89 3.15
CA ASN A 71 8.09 8.11 2.13
C ASN A 71 9.16 8.97 1.46
#